data_AF-A0A2T4UZP9-F1
#
_entry.id   AF-A0A2T4UZP9-F1
#
_cell.length_a   1.000
_cell.length_b   1.000
_cell.length_c   1.000
_cell.angle_alpha   90.00
_cell.angle_beta   90.00
_cell.angle_gamma   90.00
#
_symmetry.space_group_name_H-M   'P 1'
#
loop_
_entity.id
_entity.type
_entity.pdbx_description
1 polymer ?
#
loop_
_entity_poly.entity_id
_entity_poly.type
_entity_poly.pdbx_seq_one_letter_code
_entity_poly.pdbx_strand_id
1 'polypeptide(L)'
;DEEVGHTLEVVEAKLAAVELEYPGPRLPKDVGVLEKYRPSLDAPPPEARSNPRWLEYVDYYERRLSEVKEGTAAEGPLKWEPYERMRGWFARGMAFERDMVKLLREDAKKPRDERHFLGDFDRPRIETQVGVRKPGPGLRYADVLVIEEGELGGRPRRVETFSFKSRDLSGLAREALTAQLVEDASEALSNYGETLDIRRNSLQSLFPGGSEVRVSRVHLIYEGGSLKPKNANDLKAAVNATTGKVPGVEVLIQ
;
A
#
# COMPACT_ATOMS: atom_id res chain seq x y z
N ASP A 1 -3.13 10.30 11.58
CA ASP A 1 -2.63 11.18 10.51
C ASP A 1 -3.71 11.42 9.45
N GLU A 2 -4.83 12.04 9.85
CA GLU A 2 -5.95 12.31 8.92
C GLU A 2 -5.55 13.26 7.79
N GLU A 3 -4.60 14.16 8.05
CA GLU A 3 -4.09 15.11 7.06
C GLU A 3 -3.45 14.44 5.82
N VAL A 4 -2.97 13.20 5.94
CA VAL A 4 -2.47 12.39 4.80
C VAL A 4 -3.48 11.35 4.32
N GLY A 5 -4.71 11.36 4.86
CA GLY A 5 -5.79 10.45 4.49
C GLY A 5 -5.86 9.16 5.30
N HIS A 6 -5.04 9.01 6.36
CA HIS A 6 -5.10 7.87 7.28
C HIS A 6 -6.20 8.05 8.31
N THR A 7 -7.45 8.06 7.85
CA THR A 7 -8.62 7.96 8.74
C THR A 7 -8.70 6.57 9.35
N LEU A 8 -9.45 6.42 10.45
CA LEU A 8 -9.62 5.12 11.12
C LEU A 8 -10.10 4.04 10.14
N GLU A 9 -11.14 4.33 9.36
CA GLU A 9 -11.73 3.41 8.37
C GLU A 9 -10.72 2.95 7.32
N VAL A 10 -9.88 3.87 6.82
CA VAL A 10 -8.85 3.54 5.82
C VAL A 10 -7.76 2.66 6.44
N VAL A 11 -7.30 3.00 7.65
CA VAL A 11 -6.28 2.23 8.37
C VAL A 11 -6.79 0.82 8.66
N GLU A 12 -8.03 0.68 9.13
CA GLU A 12 -8.66 -0.61 9.41
C GLU A 12 -8.84 -1.45 8.15
N ALA A 13 -9.31 -0.86 7.05
CA ALA A 13 -9.46 -1.55 5.78
C ALA A 13 -8.11 -2.04 5.21
N LYS A 14 -7.08 -1.19 5.24
CA LYS A 14 -5.72 -1.56 4.82
C LYS A 14 -5.15 -2.66 5.72
N LEU A 15 -5.34 -2.57 7.04
CA LEU A 15 -4.85 -3.59 7.97
C LEU A 15 -5.56 -4.94 7.75
N ALA A 16 -6.86 -4.94 7.51
CA ALA A 16 -7.61 -6.15 7.20
C ALA A 16 -7.15 -6.81 5.89
N ALA A 17 -6.89 -6.02 4.84
CA ALA A 17 -6.36 -6.54 3.58
C ALA A 17 -4.96 -7.16 3.76
N VAL A 18 -4.06 -6.46 4.46
CA VAL A 18 -2.71 -6.96 4.75
C VAL A 18 -2.77 -8.22 5.61
N GLU A 19 -3.64 -8.28 6.62
CA GLU A 19 -3.80 -9.47 7.47
C GLU A 19 -4.26 -10.68 6.67
N LEU A 20 -5.19 -10.51 5.74
CA LEU A 20 -5.71 -11.58 4.88
C LEU A 20 -4.62 -12.14 3.95
N GLU A 21 -3.84 -11.25 3.35
CA GLU A 21 -2.77 -11.60 2.40
C GLU A 21 -1.50 -12.11 3.08
N TYR A 22 -1.37 -11.92 4.40
CA TYR A 22 -0.16 -12.29 5.13
C TYR A 22 0.05 -13.82 5.14
N PRO A 23 1.17 -14.36 4.62
CA PRO A 23 1.41 -15.80 4.55
C PRO A 23 1.85 -16.43 5.89
N GLY A 24 1.72 -15.68 6.99
CA GLY A 24 2.20 -16.09 8.30
C GLY A 24 1.41 -17.26 8.90
N PRO A 25 2.04 -18.11 9.74
CA PRO A 25 1.34 -19.20 10.43
C PRO A 25 0.11 -18.73 11.21
N ARG A 26 -1.03 -19.36 10.92
CA ARG A 26 -2.31 -19.16 11.61
C ARG A 26 -2.63 -20.32 12.54
N LEU A 27 -3.48 -20.08 13.53
CA LEU A 27 -4.13 -21.14 14.31
C LEU A 27 -5.26 -21.77 13.49
N PRO A 28 -5.60 -23.05 13.75
CA PRO A 28 -6.78 -23.67 13.12
C PRO A 28 -8.06 -22.91 13.47
N LYS A 29 -9.02 -22.87 12.54
CA LYS A 29 -10.36 -22.29 12.76
C LYS A 29 -11.29 -23.15 13.66
N ASP A 30 -10.71 -24.00 14.50
CA ASP A 30 -11.46 -24.86 15.42
C ASP A 30 -11.74 -24.08 16.72
N VAL A 31 -13.01 -23.87 17.03
CA VAL A 31 -13.42 -23.08 18.21
C VAL A 31 -12.88 -23.68 19.51
N GLY A 32 -12.84 -25.00 19.66
CA GLY A 32 -12.32 -25.65 20.86
C GLY A 32 -10.81 -25.44 21.03
N VAL A 33 -10.06 -25.48 19.93
CA VAL A 33 -8.63 -25.13 19.91
C VAL A 33 -8.44 -23.65 20.26
N LEU A 34 -9.23 -22.75 19.68
CA LEU A 34 -9.09 -21.32 19.91
C LEU A 34 -9.47 -20.90 21.34
N GLU A 35 -10.50 -21.51 21.95
CA GLU A 35 -10.82 -21.27 23.36
C GLU A 35 -9.71 -21.79 24.28
N LYS A 36 -9.10 -22.93 23.95
CA LYS A 36 -8.00 -23.50 24.73
C LYS A 36 -6.74 -22.62 24.70
N TYR A 37 -6.43 -22.00 23.56
CA TYR A 37 -5.24 -21.16 23.38
C TYR A 37 -5.54 -19.66 23.45
N ARG A 38 -6.71 -19.30 24.00
CA ARG A 38 -7.14 -17.91 24.11
C ARG A 38 -6.11 -17.08 24.90
N PRO A 39 -5.56 -16.01 24.31
CA PRO A 39 -4.56 -15.19 24.97
C PRO A 39 -5.22 -14.36 26.09
N SER A 40 -4.44 -14.05 27.13
CA SER A 40 -4.89 -13.21 28.26
C SER A 40 -3.92 -12.06 28.48
N LEU A 41 -4.46 -10.89 28.84
CA LEU A 41 -3.68 -9.71 29.21
C LEU A 41 -2.83 -9.94 30.46
N ASP A 42 -3.33 -10.76 31.40
CA ASP A 42 -2.67 -11.02 32.68
C ASP A 42 -1.58 -12.10 32.58
N ALA A 43 -1.56 -12.86 31.49
CA ALA A 43 -0.61 -13.95 31.27
C ALA A 43 0.03 -13.91 29.86
N PRO A 44 0.72 -12.82 29.49
CA PRO A 44 1.43 -12.77 28.22
C PRO A 44 2.56 -13.82 28.18
N PRO A 45 2.78 -14.46 27.01
CA PRO A 45 3.95 -15.30 26.81
C PRO A 45 5.24 -14.47 26.95
N PRO A 46 6.39 -15.09 27.28
CA PRO A 46 7.64 -14.37 27.54
C PRO A 46 8.02 -13.34 26.47
N GLU A 47 7.82 -13.67 25.20
CA GLU A 47 8.07 -12.80 24.04
C GLU A 47 7.11 -11.60 23.92
N ALA A 48 6.00 -11.58 24.66
CA ALA A 48 5.00 -10.51 24.63
C ALA A 48 4.93 -9.67 25.92
N ARG A 49 5.59 -10.10 27.01
CA ARG A 49 5.47 -9.49 28.37
C ARG A 49 5.68 -7.98 28.46
N SER A 50 6.45 -7.41 27.54
CA SER A 50 6.73 -5.97 27.49
C SER A 50 6.39 -5.34 26.15
N ASN A 51 5.72 -6.09 25.26
CA ASN A 51 5.33 -5.58 23.96
C ASN A 51 3.98 -4.85 24.07
N PRO A 52 3.91 -3.54 23.81
CA PRO A 52 2.67 -2.77 23.92
C PRO A 52 1.57 -3.29 22.98
N ARG A 53 1.92 -4.05 21.94
CA ARG A 53 0.97 -4.66 21.00
C ARG A 53 0.27 -5.90 21.55
N TRP A 54 0.63 -6.39 22.74
CA TRP A 54 -0.03 -7.56 23.32
C TRP A 54 -1.52 -7.33 23.51
N LEU A 55 -1.90 -6.14 23.98
CA LEU A 55 -3.32 -5.74 24.09
C LEU A 55 -4.02 -5.82 22.73
N GLU A 56 -3.41 -5.24 21.69
CA GLU A 56 -3.95 -5.26 20.33
C GLU A 56 -4.11 -6.69 19.79
N TYR A 57 -3.21 -7.61 20.17
CA TYR A 57 -3.29 -9.01 19.77
C TYR A 57 -4.43 -9.74 20.47
N VAL A 58 -4.64 -9.49 21.76
CA VAL A 58 -5.79 -10.05 22.49
C VAL A 58 -7.08 -9.59 21.82
N ASP A 59 -7.24 -8.29 21.56
CA ASP A 59 -8.44 -7.75 20.90
C ASP A 59 -8.63 -8.34 19.48
N TYR A 60 -7.55 -8.44 18.71
CA TYR A 60 -7.56 -9.10 17.40
C TYR A 60 -8.01 -10.57 17.50
N TYR A 61 -7.48 -11.31 18.48
CA TYR A 61 -7.81 -12.71 18.69
C TYR A 61 -9.29 -12.88 19.04
N GLU A 62 -9.82 -12.04 19.93
CA GLU A 62 -11.23 -12.07 20.33
C GLU A 62 -12.18 -11.79 19.17
N ARG A 63 -11.83 -10.80 18.34
CA ARG A 63 -12.57 -10.50 17.12
C ARG A 63 -12.57 -11.69 16.17
N ARG A 64 -11.40 -12.28 15.89
CA ARG A 64 -11.30 -13.47 15.02
C ARG A 64 -12.03 -14.68 15.59
N LEU A 65 -11.98 -14.90 16.89
CA LEU A 65 -12.72 -15.98 17.54
C LEU A 65 -14.24 -15.80 17.36
N SER A 66 -14.75 -14.58 17.49
CA SER A 66 -16.15 -14.25 17.21
C SER A 66 -16.51 -14.52 15.74
N GLU A 67 -15.69 -14.06 14.79
CA GLU A 67 -15.89 -14.30 13.35
C GLU A 67 -15.87 -15.82 13.01
N VAL A 68 -15.02 -16.61 13.68
CA VAL A 68 -14.99 -18.07 13.52
C VAL A 68 -16.26 -18.73 14.08
N LYS A 69 -16.74 -18.29 15.25
CA LYS A 69 -18.00 -18.79 15.85
C LYS A 69 -19.22 -18.48 14.99
N GLU A 70 -19.23 -17.31 14.37
CA GLU A 70 -20.29 -16.86 13.46
C GLU A 70 -20.20 -17.53 12.07
N GLY A 71 -19.09 -18.23 11.77
CA GLY A 71 -18.86 -18.87 10.48
C GLY A 71 -18.51 -17.89 9.35
N THR A 72 -18.12 -16.65 9.68
CA THR A 72 -17.77 -15.59 8.72
C THR A 72 -16.28 -15.55 8.39
N ALA A 73 -15.43 -16.11 9.27
CA ALA A 73 -13.98 -16.18 9.04
C ALA A 73 -13.60 -17.31 8.06
N ALA A 74 -12.85 -16.96 7.01
CA ALA A 74 -12.24 -17.93 6.11
C ALA A 74 -11.13 -18.76 6.79
N GLU A 75 -10.41 -18.15 7.74
CA GLU A 75 -9.22 -18.71 8.38
C GLU A 75 -9.17 -18.36 9.88
N GLY A 76 -8.35 -19.06 10.67
CA GLY A 76 -8.13 -18.71 12.08
C GLY A 76 -7.23 -17.47 12.25
N PRO A 77 -7.03 -16.98 13.50
CA PRO A 77 -6.13 -15.87 13.78
C PRO A 77 -4.66 -16.23 13.51
N LEU A 78 -3.87 -15.23 13.15
CA LEU A 78 -2.41 -15.29 13.17
C LEU A 78 -1.90 -15.65 14.58
N LYS A 79 -0.80 -16.40 14.65
CA LYS A 79 -0.06 -16.54 15.89
C LYS A 79 0.57 -15.19 16.28
N TRP A 80 0.90 -15.03 17.57
CA TRP A 80 1.46 -13.79 18.11
C TRP A 80 2.66 -13.25 17.32
N GLU A 81 3.71 -14.04 17.11
CA GLU A 81 4.92 -13.56 16.42
C GLU A 81 4.64 -13.14 14.94
N PRO A 82 3.93 -13.94 14.12
CA PRO A 82 3.47 -13.49 12.80
C PRO A 82 2.62 -12.21 12.83
N TYR A 83 1.72 -12.09 13.80
CA TYR A 83 0.89 -10.89 13.97
C TYR A 83 1.74 -9.65 14.31
N GLU A 84 2.65 -9.78 15.27
CA GLU A 84 3.54 -8.72 15.73
C GLU A 84 4.42 -8.21 14.58
N ARG A 85 5.00 -9.14 13.81
CA ARG A 85 5.78 -8.83 12.61
C ARG A 85 4.95 -8.13 11.53
N MET A 86 3.75 -8.63 11.25
CA MET A 86 2.83 -8.01 10.30
C MET A 86 2.47 -6.59 10.72
N ARG A 87 2.14 -6.35 12.00
CA ARG A 87 1.85 -5.02 12.55
C ARG A 87 3.06 -4.09 12.49
N GLY A 88 4.26 -4.60 12.71
CA GLY A 88 5.50 -3.85 12.53
C GLY A 88 5.70 -3.39 11.08
N TRP A 89 5.52 -4.29 10.11
CA TRP A 89 5.61 -3.95 8.69
C TRP A 89 4.52 -2.98 8.25
N PHE A 90 3.28 -3.20 8.70
CA PHE A 90 2.16 -2.30 8.44
C PHE A 90 2.44 -0.88 8.96
N ALA A 91 2.89 -0.76 10.22
CA ALA A 91 3.22 0.54 10.81
C ALA A 91 4.35 1.26 10.06
N ARG A 92 5.39 0.53 9.62
CA ARG A 92 6.46 1.09 8.78
C ARG A 92 5.94 1.55 7.43
N GLY A 93 5.09 0.75 6.77
CA GLY A 93 4.44 1.11 5.52
C GLY A 93 3.62 2.38 5.61
N MET A 94 2.81 2.52 6.67
CA MET A 94 2.01 3.73 6.92
C MET A 94 2.90 4.96 7.19
N ALA A 95 3.99 4.80 7.94
CA ALA A 95 4.95 5.87 8.17
C ALA A 95 5.63 6.32 6.87
N PHE A 96 6.08 5.35 6.05
CA PHE A 96 6.71 5.63 4.76
C PHE A 96 5.75 6.36 3.82
N GLU A 97 4.51 5.88 3.69
CA GLU A 97 3.48 6.55 2.90
C GLU A 97 3.25 7.99 3.36
N ARG A 98 3.10 8.22 4.67
CA ARG A 98 2.92 9.57 5.21
C ARG A 98 4.07 10.49 4.82
N ASP A 99 5.30 10.00 4.94
CA ASP A 99 6.49 10.78 4.67
C ASP A 99 6.62 11.08 3.16
N MET A 100 6.27 10.11 2.30
CA MET A 100 6.17 10.32 0.85
C MET A 100 5.08 11.31 0.45
N VAL A 101 3.90 11.26 1.07
CA VAL A 101 2.83 12.24 0.81
C VAL A 101 3.30 13.66 1.17
N LYS A 102 4.01 13.83 2.29
CA LYS A 102 4.60 15.12 2.66
C LYS A 102 5.62 15.57 1.61
N LEU A 103 6.52 14.68 1.18
CA LEU A 103 7.51 15.00 0.14
C LEU A 103 6.85 15.43 -1.18
N LEU A 104 5.82 14.72 -1.64
CA LEU A 104 5.08 15.09 -2.85
C LEU A 104 4.40 16.45 -2.73
N ARG A 105 3.81 16.76 -1.55
CA ARG A 105 3.17 18.05 -1.28
C ARG A 105 4.17 19.20 -1.24
N GLU A 106 5.35 18.99 -0.66
CA GLU A 106 6.42 20.01 -0.70
C GLU A 106 6.98 20.17 -2.11
N ASP A 107 7.12 19.08 -2.87
CA ASP A 107 7.55 19.14 -4.27
C ASP A 107 6.55 19.93 -5.14
N ALA A 108 5.24 19.73 -4.95
CA ALA A 108 4.19 20.47 -5.65
C ALA A 108 4.25 22.00 -5.45
N LYS A 109 4.79 22.48 -4.31
CA LYS A 109 4.91 23.90 -4.00
C LYS A 109 6.07 24.59 -4.73
N LYS A 110 7.04 23.83 -5.22
CA LYS A 110 8.22 24.38 -5.91
C LYS A 110 7.86 24.89 -7.32
N PRO A 111 8.68 25.80 -7.88
CA PRO A 111 8.68 26.07 -9.32
C PRO A 111 8.81 24.78 -10.12
N ARG A 112 8.14 24.69 -11.27
CA ARG A 112 7.99 23.44 -12.04
C ARG A 112 9.34 22.79 -12.40
N ASP A 113 10.33 23.59 -12.73
CA ASP A 113 11.69 23.18 -13.08
C ASP A 113 12.54 22.70 -11.89
N GLU A 114 12.12 23.01 -10.66
CA GLU A 114 12.77 22.54 -9.42
C GLU A 114 12.11 21.29 -8.81
N ARG A 115 11.00 20.81 -9.40
CA ARG A 115 10.25 19.64 -8.92
C ARG A 115 10.98 18.36 -9.28
N HIS A 116 11.15 17.47 -8.30
CA HIS A 116 11.78 16.17 -8.51
C HIS A 116 10.79 15.11 -8.98
N PHE A 117 9.57 15.11 -8.45
CA PHE A 117 8.54 14.12 -8.75
C PHE A 117 7.49 14.65 -9.73
N LEU A 118 7.16 15.94 -9.60
CA LEU A 118 5.98 16.54 -10.24
C LEU A 118 6.32 17.57 -11.33
N GLY A 119 7.53 17.53 -11.89
CA GLY A 119 7.99 18.48 -12.93
C GLY A 119 7.22 18.38 -14.25
N ASP A 120 6.56 17.25 -14.48
CA ASP A 120 5.68 17.01 -15.62
C ASP A 120 4.30 17.65 -15.48
N PHE A 121 3.93 18.10 -14.28
CA PHE A 121 2.67 18.76 -13.99
C PHE A 121 2.86 20.28 -13.92
N ASP A 122 1.90 21.01 -14.47
CA ASP A 122 1.83 22.47 -14.32
C ASP A 122 1.29 22.83 -12.94
N ARG A 123 0.07 22.36 -12.63
CA ARG A 123 -0.60 22.53 -11.34
C ARG A 123 -1.07 21.18 -10.78
N PRO A 124 -0.18 20.43 -10.11
CA PRO A 124 -0.53 19.12 -9.56
C PRO A 124 -1.50 19.24 -8.38
N ARG A 125 -2.60 18.50 -8.42
CA ARG A 125 -3.48 18.23 -7.28
C ARG A 125 -3.22 16.82 -6.76
N ILE A 126 -2.87 16.73 -5.47
CA ILE A 126 -2.52 15.47 -4.80
C ILE A 126 -3.71 14.98 -3.99
N GLU A 127 -4.22 13.81 -4.33
CA GLU A 127 -5.32 13.14 -3.63
C GLU A 127 -4.83 11.82 -3.04
N THR A 128 -5.01 11.64 -1.73
CA THR A 128 -4.56 10.42 -1.03
C THR A 128 -5.73 9.47 -0.77
N GLN A 129 -5.41 8.18 -0.64
CA GLN A 129 -6.34 7.13 -0.24
C GLN A 129 -7.65 7.18 -1.07
N VAL A 130 -7.48 7.26 -2.39
CA VAL A 130 -8.62 7.41 -3.30
C VAL A 130 -9.21 6.04 -3.59
N GLY A 131 -10.47 5.85 -3.22
CA GLY A 131 -11.24 4.67 -3.60
C GLY A 131 -11.38 4.58 -5.12
N VAL A 132 -10.81 3.53 -5.70
CA VAL A 132 -10.80 3.24 -7.14
C VAL A 132 -11.31 1.84 -7.40
N ARG A 133 -11.90 1.65 -8.59
CA ARG A 133 -12.38 0.36 -9.06
C ARG A 133 -11.90 0.09 -10.49
N LYS A 134 -11.61 -1.17 -10.76
CA LYS A 134 -11.38 -1.74 -12.10
C LYS A 134 -12.60 -2.55 -12.54
N PRO A 135 -12.79 -2.86 -13.85
CA PRO A 135 -13.78 -3.83 -14.27
C PRO A 135 -13.59 -5.16 -13.53
N GLY A 136 -14.53 -5.48 -12.62
CA GLY A 136 -14.43 -6.62 -11.71
C GLY A 136 -14.85 -6.30 -10.28
N PRO A 137 -14.83 -7.29 -9.37
CA PRO A 137 -15.15 -7.08 -7.96
C PRO A 137 -14.01 -6.37 -7.23
N GLY A 138 -14.36 -5.58 -6.21
CA GLY A 138 -13.41 -5.02 -5.24
C GLY A 138 -13.24 -3.50 -5.33
N LEU A 139 -13.40 -2.84 -4.19
CA LEU A 139 -12.92 -1.48 -3.97
C LEU A 139 -11.45 -1.55 -3.56
N ARG A 140 -10.61 -0.73 -4.16
CA ARG A 140 -9.20 -0.57 -3.77
C ARG A 140 -8.91 0.88 -3.45
N TYR A 141 -7.84 1.14 -2.70
CA TYR A 141 -7.40 2.49 -2.37
C TYR A 141 -6.06 2.74 -3.03
N ALA A 142 -6.03 3.67 -3.99
CA ALA A 142 -4.77 4.18 -4.52
C ALA A 142 -4.10 5.04 -3.44
N ASP A 143 -2.81 4.82 -3.18
CA ASP A 143 -2.09 5.56 -2.13
C ASP A 143 -2.11 7.06 -2.43
N VAL A 144 -1.73 7.43 -3.65
CA VAL A 144 -1.83 8.79 -4.18
C VAL A 144 -2.24 8.78 -5.65
N LEU A 145 -3.20 9.64 -5.99
CA LEU A 145 -3.46 10.10 -7.35
C LEU A 145 -3.01 11.55 -7.49
N VAL A 146 -2.23 11.84 -8.52
CA VAL A 146 -1.86 13.20 -8.90
C VAL A 146 -2.61 13.57 -10.17
N ILE A 147 -3.33 14.69 -10.10
CA ILE A 147 -4.27 15.14 -11.14
C ILE A 147 -3.82 16.52 -11.62
N GLU A 148 -3.71 16.73 -12.94
CA GLU A 148 -3.39 18.04 -13.52
C GLU A 148 -4.59 19.01 -13.45
N GLU A 149 -4.42 20.15 -12.79
CA GLU A 149 -5.43 21.23 -12.74
C GLU A 149 -5.08 22.46 -13.59
N GLY A 150 -3.91 22.47 -14.23
CA GLY A 150 -3.50 23.52 -15.18
C GLY A 150 -4.31 23.52 -16.47
N GLU A 151 -4.01 24.48 -17.34
CA GLU A 151 -4.70 24.61 -18.62
C GLU A 151 -4.49 23.37 -19.50
N LEU A 152 -5.59 22.71 -19.85
CA LEU A 152 -5.52 21.45 -20.59
C LEU A 152 -5.34 21.64 -22.11
N GLY A 153 -5.60 22.84 -22.65
CA GLY A 153 -5.46 23.12 -24.09
C GLY A 153 -6.20 22.12 -25.00
N GLY A 154 -7.33 21.56 -24.54
CA GLY A 154 -8.09 20.52 -25.23
C GLY A 154 -7.54 19.09 -25.10
N ARG A 155 -6.45 18.88 -24.35
CA ARG A 155 -5.90 17.54 -24.06
C ARG A 155 -6.65 16.88 -22.90
N PRO A 156 -6.67 15.54 -22.85
CA PRO A 156 -7.13 14.83 -21.66
C PRO A 156 -6.31 15.25 -20.44
N ARG A 157 -6.97 15.35 -19.29
CA ARG A 157 -6.32 15.65 -18.03
C ARG A 157 -5.30 14.57 -17.68
N ARG A 158 -4.05 14.95 -17.40
CA ARG A 158 -3.02 14.02 -16.92
C ARG A 158 -3.40 13.53 -15.53
N VAL A 159 -3.36 12.21 -15.36
CA VAL A 159 -3.50 11.54 -14.07
C VAL A 159 -2.38 10.54 -13.95
N GLU A 160 -1.70 10.53 -12.81
CA GLU A 160 -0.66 9.57 -12.47
C GLU A 160 -0.89 9.02 -11.06
N THR A 161 -0.55 7.75 -10.86
CA THR A 161 -0.65 7.10 -9.54
C THR A 161 0.72 6.97 -8.93
N PHE A 162 0.85 7.20 -7.62
CA PHE A 162 2.02 6.79 -6.85
C PHE A 162 1.59 5.67 -5.90
N SER A 163 2.27 4.53 -5.98
CA SER A 163 2.07 3.38 -5.10
C SER A 163 3.34 3.14 -4.29
N PHE A 164 3.18 3.05 -2.98
CA PHE A 164 4.31 2.98 -2.05
C PHE A 164 4.50 1.55 -1.53
N LYS A 165 5.76 1.07 -1.50
CA LYS A 165 6.10 -0.27 -1.01
C LYS A 165 7.22 -0.20 0.03
N SER A 166 6.92 -0.58 1.27
CA SER A 166 7.88 -0.72 2.37
C SER A 166 8.37 -2.17 2.50
N ARG A 167 9.05 -2.64 1.44
CA ARG A 167 9.55 -4.03 1.33
C ARG A 167 11.05 -4.08 1.63
N ASP A 168 11.49 -5.09 2.37
CA ASP A 168 12.91 -5.39 2.52
C ASP A 168 13.43 -6.10 1.26
N LEU A 169 14.20 -5.37 0.45
CA LEU A 169 14.86 -5.87 -0.75
C LEU A 169 16.35 -6.14 -0.52
N SER A 170 16.88 -5.89 0.68
CA SER A 170 18.31 -5.87 0.98
C SER A 170 18.99 -7.23 0.84
N GLY A 171 18.22 -8.31 1.01
CA GLY A 171 18.67 -9.70 0.90
C GLY A 171 18.48 -10.35 -0.47
N LEU A 172 17.86 -9.65 -1.44
CA LEU A 172 17.52 -10.24 -2.73
C LEU A 172 18.68 -10.14 -3.73
N ALA A 173 19.08 -11.28 -4.29
CA ALA A 173 19.96 -11.34 -5.45
C ALA A 173 19.21 -10.89 -6.72
N ARG A 174 19.95 -10.54 -7.78
CA ARG A 174 19.42 -9.95 -9.01
C ARG A 174 18.16 -10.62 -9.56
N GLU A 175 18.13 -11.95 -9.68
CA GLU A 175 16.98 -12.65 -10.27
C GLU A 175 15.74 -12.56 -9.38
N ALA A 176 15.89 -12.83 -8.08
CA ALA A 176 14.80 -12.70 -7.11
C ALA A 176 14.31 -11.25 -6.99
N LEU A 177 15.24 -10.28 -7.01
CA LEU A 177 14.91 -8.86 -7.04
C LEU A 177 14.10 -8.51 -8.30
N THR A 178 14.53 -8.97 -9.48
CA THR A 178 13.81 -8.72 -10.73
C THR A 178 12.42 -9.34 -10.71
N ALA A 179 12.28 -10.59 -10.22
CA ALA A 179 10.99 -11.24 -10.09
C ALA A 179 10.05 -10.44 -9.17
N GLN A 180 10.54 -10.04 -8.00
CA GLN A 180 9.78 -9.23 -7.04
C GLN A 180 9.34 -7.88 -7.63
N LEU A 181 10.25 -7.14 -8.28
CA LEU A 181 9.93 -5.84 -8.88
C LEU A 181 8.91 -5.98 -10.02
N VAL A 182 9.00 -7.03 -10.83
CA VAL A 182 8.03 -7.31 -11.91
C VAL A 182 6.66 -7.65 -11.36
N GLU A 183 6.60 -8.47 -10.31
CA GLU A 183 5.34 -8.81 -9.64
C GLU A 183 4.68 -7.55 -9.05
N ASP A 184 5.41 -6.80 -8.22
CA ASP A 184 4.89 -5.58 -7.60
C ASP A 184 4.50 -4.52 -8.66
N ALA A 185 5.26 -4.39 -9.76
CA ALA A 185 4.92 -3.49 -10.86
C ALA A 185 3.66 -3.94 -11.62
N SER A 186 3.54 -5.23 -11.92
CA SER A 186 2.36 -5.78 -12.59
C SER A 186 1.11 -5.61 -11.73
N GLU A 187 1.23 -5.84 -10.43
CA GLU A 187 0.18 -5.63 -9.45
C GLU A 187 -0.24 -4.15 -9.41
N ALA A 188 0.73 -3.23 -9.32
CA ALA A 188 0.46 -1.79 -9.28
C ALA A 188 -0.20 -1.29 -10.58
N LEU A 189 0.23 -1.78 -11.75
CA LEU A 189 -0.40 -1.45 -13.02
C LEU A 189 -1.83 -2.00 -13.11
N SER A 190 -2.02 -3.26 -12.73
CA SER A 190 -3.32 -3.93 -12.76
C SER A 190 -4.34 -3.25 -11.85
N ASN A 191 -3.91 -2.81 -10.68
CA ASN A 191 -4.80 -2.20 -9.69
C ASN A 191 -5.00 -0.70 -9.94
N TYR A 192 -3.98 0.01 -10.41
CA TYR A 192 -3.94 1.48 -10.36
C TYR A 192 -3.46 2.18 -11.63
N GLY A 193 -3.18 1.46 -12.70
CA GLY A 193 -2.84 2.01 -14.02
C GLY A 193 -4.04 2.07 -14.97
N GLU A 194 -3.80 2.50 -16.20
CA GLU A 194 -4.79 2.52 -17.29
C GLU A 194 -6.12 3.18 -16.88
N THR A 195 -7.27 2.59 -17.21
CA THR A 195 -8.57 3.14 -16.85
C THR A 195 -8.97 2.77 -15.42
N LEU A 196 -9.32 3.76 -14.60
CA LEU A 196 -9.84 3.62 -13.24
C LEU A 196 -11.20 4.30 -13.09
N ASP A 197 -12.04 3.73 -12.25
CA ASP A 197 -13.36 4.25 -11.91
C ASP A 197 -13.32 4.85 -10.49
N ILE A 198 -13.23 6.18 -10.37
CA ILE A 198 -13.06 6.91 -9.11
C ILE A 198 -14.37 6.92 -8.31
N ARG A 199 -14.32 6.51 -7.04
CA ARG A 199 -15.48 6.43 -6.14
C ARG A 199 -15.72 7.67 -5.31
N ARG A 200 -14.73 8.54 -5.20
CA ARG A 200 -14.87 9.82 -4.51
C ARG A 200 -15.62 10.82 -5.40
N ASN A 201 -16.89 11.08 -5.08
CA ASN A 201 -17.76 11.97 -5.85
C ASN A 201 -17.17 13.37 -6.07
N SER A 202 -16.43 13.92 -5.10
CA SER A 202 -15.80 15.24 -5.21
C SER A 202 -14.72 15.33 -6.30
N LEU A 203 -14.21 14.20 -6.79
CA LEU A 203 -13.23 14.14 -7.88
C LEU A 203 -13.87 13.90 -9.25
N GLN A 204 -15.06 13.30 -9.29
CA GLN A 204 -15.73 12.95 -10.55
C GLN A 204 -16.09 14.20 -11.37
N SER A 205 -16.44 15.30 -10.70
CA SER A 205 -16.72 16.58 -11.37
C SER A 205 -15.51 17.17 -12.09
N LEU A 206 -14.30 16.73 -11.77
CA LEU A 206 -13.11 17.16 -12.49
C LEU A 206 -13.13 16.57 -13.91
N PHE A 207 -13.61 15.35 -14.11
CA PHE A 207 -13.43 14.63 -15.37
C PHE A 207 -14.68 14.68 -16.26
N PRO A 208 -14.54 15.00 -17.56
CA PRO A 208 -15.68 15.00 -18.50
C PRO A 208 -16.38 13.64 -18.62
N GLY A 209 -15.66 12.54 -18.41
CA GLY A 209 -16.18 11.16 -18.37
C GLY A 209 -16.83 10.77 -17.03
N GLY A 210 -17.05 11.73 -16.12
CA GLY A 210 -17.58 11.50 -14.79
C GLY A 210 -16.55 10.79 -13.90
N SER A 211 -16.77 9.52 -13.60
CA SER A 211 -15.91 8.77 -12.69
C SER A 211 -14.74 8.06 -13.36
N GLU A 212 -14.78 7.91 -14.69
CA GLU A 212 -13.74 7.18 -15.42
C GLU A 212 -12.56 8.09 -15.75
N VAL A 213 -11.35 7.65 -15.35
CA VAL A 213 -10.10 8.36 -15.60
C VAL A 213 -9.06 7.44 -16.21
N ARG A 214 -8.21 7.97 -17.09
CA ARG A 214 -7.06 7.24 -17.62
C ARG A 214 -5.78 7.68 -16.90
N VAL A 215 -5.24 6.79 -16.10
CA VAL A 215 -3.91 6.88 -15.52
C VAL A 215 -2.87 6.66 -16.61
N SER A 216 -2.03 7.67 -16.79
CA SER A 216 -1.00 7.72 -17.83
C SER A 216 0.32 7.05 -17.41
N ARG A 217 0.59 7.01 -16.10
CA ARG A 217 1.78 6.37 -15.51
C ARG A 217 1.50 5.95 -14.07
N VAL A 218 2.10 4.82 -13.68
CA VAL A 218 2.15 4.39 -12.28
C VAL A 218 3.60 4.50 -11.79
N HIS A 219 3.82 5.27 -10.73
CA HIS A 219 5.08 5.38 -10.01
C HIS A 219 5.08 4.39 -8.86
N LEU A 220 5.85 3.32 -8.99
CA LEU A 220 6.08 2.35 -7.93
C LEU A 220 7.32 2.77 -7.14
N ILE A 221 7.11 3.24 -5.92
CA ILE A 221 8.17 3.80 -5.08
C ILE A 221 8.43 2.90 -3.88
N TYR A 222 9.67 2.43 -3.78
CA TYR A 222 10.14 1.66 -2.64
C TYR A 222 10.81 2.54 -1.58
N GLU A 223 10.58 2.18 -0.33
CA GLU A 223 11.38 2.68 0.79
C GLU A 223 12.82 2.16 0.63
N GLY A 224 13.82 3.05 0.68
CA GLY A 224 15.22 2.67 0.62
C GLY A 224 15.86 2.56 2.00
N GLY A 225 16.95 3.29 2.20
CA GLY A 225 17.80 3.12 3.39
C GLY A 225 18.33 1.69 3.52
N SER A 226 18.17 1.07 4.70
CA SER A 226 18.63 -0.29 4.97
C SER A 226 17.83 -1.38 4.24
N LEU A 227 16.68 -1.05 3.66
CA LEU A 227 15.83 -1.98 2.91
C LEU A 227 16.26 -2.12 1.44
N LYS A 228 17.15 -1.24 0.97
CA LYS A 228 17.61 -1.23 -0.42
C LYS A 228 18.56 -2.41 -0.70
N PRO A 229 18.56 -2.98 -1.93
CA PRO A 229 19.55 -3.96 -2.33
C PRO A 229 20.98 -3.44 -2.16
N LYS A 230 21.87 -4.29 -1.64
CA LYS A 230 23.28 -3.92 -1.38
C LYS A 230 24.07 -3.63 -2.66
N ASN A 231 23.74 -4.31 -3.76
CA ASN A 231 24.41 -4.14 -5.04
C ASN A 231 23.65 -3.17 -5.95
N ALA A 232 24.19 -1.97 -6.15
CA ALA A 232 23.59 -0.95 -7.01
C ALA A 232 23.48 -1.36 -8.48
N ASN A 233 24.40 -2.18 -9.00
CA ASN A 233 24.35 -2.65 -10.38
C ASN A 233 23.22 -3.67 -10.58
N ASP A 234 23.03 -4.56 -9.61
CA ASP A 234 21.92 -5.52 -9.64
C ASP A 234 20.57 -4.80 -9.56
N LEU A 235 20.47 -3.80 -8.69
CA LEU A 235 19.29 -2.94 -8.62
C LEU A 235 19.01 -2.24 -9.96
N LYS A 236 20.01 -1.56 -10.53
CA LYS A 236 19.84 -0.86 -11.82
C LYS A 236 19.40 -1.82 -12.93
N ALA A 237 20.01 -3.01 -12.99
CA ALA A 237 19.64 -4.02 -13.96
C ALA A 237 18.22 -4.56 -13.75
N ALA A 238 17.82 -4.79 -12.50
CA ALA A 238 16.48 -5.25 -12.14
C ALA A 238 15.40 -4.20 -12.47
N VAL A 239 15.67 -2.92 -12.18
CA VAL A 239 14.78 -1.80 -12.55
C VAL A 239 14.63 -1.73 -14.07
N ASN A 240 15.73 -1.71 -14.83
CA ASN A 240 15.68 -1.67 -16.29
C ASN A 240 14.93 -2.87 -16.88
N ALA A 241 15.16 -4.07 -16.36
CA ALA A 241 14.45 -5.27 -16.78
C ALA A 241 12.94 -5.19 -16.46
N THR A 242 12.58 -4.60 -15.33
CA THR A 242 11.19 -4.41 -14.92
C THR A 242 10.48 -3.41 -15.83
N THR A 243 11.08 -2.26 -16.12
CA THR A 243 10.53 -1.25 -17.04
C THR A 243 10.33 -1.82 -18.44
N GLY A 244 11.21 -2.71 -18.91
CA GLY A 244 11.04 -3.40 -20.19
C GLY A 244 9.89 -4.42 -20.20
N LYS A 245 9.59 -5.04 -19.06
CA LYS A 245 8.54 -6.07 -18.92
C LYS A 245 7.17 -5.51 -18.60
N VAL A 246 7.10 -4.41 -17.84
CA VAL A 246 5.85 -3.79 -17.36
C VAL A 246 5.82 -2.33 -17.84
N PRO A 247 5.53 -2.09 -19.13
CA PRO A 247 5.46 -0.73 -19.66
C PRO A 247 4.34 0.06 -18.96
N GLY A 248 4.58 1.35 -18.72
CA GLY A 248 3.64 2.22 -18.00
C GLY A 248 3.87 2.29 -16.49
N VAL A 249 4.80 1.49 -15.96
CA VAL A 249 5.26 1.57 -14.56
C VAL A 249 6.68 2.11 -14.50
N GLU A 250 6.88 3.14 -13.69
CA GLU A 250 8.18 3.69 -13.32
C GLU A 250 8.55 3.19 -11.92
N VAL A 251 9.76 2.65 -11.75
CA VAL A 251 10.21 2.08 -10.48
C VAL A 251 11.28 2.99 -9.87
N LEU A 252 11.03 3.48 -8.66
CA LEU A 252 11.91 4.37 -7.91
C LEU A 252 12.21 3.79 -6.52
N ILE A 253 13.39 4.11 -5.98
CA ILE A 253 13.77 3.79 -4.60
C ILE A 253 14.25 5.07 -3.93
N GLN A 254 13.67 5.39 -2.77
CA GLN A 254 13.93 6.63 -2.00
C GLN A 254 15.03 6.44 -0.96
#